data_AF-A0A972AE35-F1
#
_entry.id   AF-A0A972AE35-F1
#
_cell.length_a   1.000
_cell.length_b   1.000
_cell.length_c   1.000
_cell.angle_alpha   90.00
_cell.angle_beta   90.00
_cell.angle_gamma   90.00
#
_symmetry.space_group_name_H-M   'P 1'
#
loop_
_entity.id
_entity.type
_entity.pdbx_description
1 polymer ?
#
loop_
_entity_poly.entity_id
_entity_poly.type
_entity_poly.pdbx_seq_one_letter_code
_entity_poly.pdbx_strand_id
1 'polypeptide(L)'
;MRAKRILALILAAVLALGLAACGSSQASKDKDGLIKVGIVNNPPSESGYRAANVADFEKVFSEANGYKVSTFYSLKNDEQLNAAQQFITDGVDYLLISAAATDGWTNVLESAKKAGIKVFLFDRMMNVDESLFEAAVISNMEAQGKMAVQWLLDQKLPEYNVVHIQGAMGSDAQIGRTKPLDEQFANGTMKCVVQQTATWDEATAKQIVESVINSGEKFNVVYAENDGMAKGAVAALDEAGITHGKN
;
A
#
# COMPACT_ATOMS: atom_id res chain seq x y z
N MET A 1 56.35 8.19 -43.73
CA MET A 1 55.56 9.23 -43.01
C MET A 1 54.05 9.14 -43.21
N ARG A 2 53.53 8.81 -44.40
CA ARG A 2 52.07 8.73 -44.65
C ARG A 2 51.33 7.65 -43.85
N ALA A 3 51.89 6.44 -43.73
CA ALA A 3 51.26 5.34 -42.97
C ALA A 3 51.10 5.62 -41.46
N LYS A 4 52.07 6.30 -40.84
CA LYS A 4 52.01 6.69 -39.41
C LYS A 4 50.94 7.77 -39.14
N ARG A 5 50.64 8.63 -40.13
CA ARG A 5 49.58 9.65 -40.03
C ARG A 5 48.17 9.05 -40.17
N ILE A 6 48.02 8.01 -41.00
CA ILE A 6 46.74 7.30 -41.17
C ILE A 6 46.41 6.47 -39.92
N LEU A 7 47.41 5.80 -39.32
CA LEU A 7 47.21 5.02 -38.11
C LEU A 7 46.84 5.90 -36.89
N ALA A 8 47.40 7.11 -36.79
CA ALA A 8 47.07 8.08 -35.75
C ALA A 8 45.64 8.65 -35.89
N LEU A 9 45.15 8.82 -37.12
CA LEU A 9 43.78 9.30 -37.38
C LEU A 9 42.73 8.23 -37.07
N ILE A 10 43.03 6.95 -37.31
CA ILE A 10 42.12 5.84 -36.96
C ILE A 10 42.04 5.65 -35.44
N LEU A 11 43.16 5.77 -34.72
CA LEU A 11 43.16 5.67 -33.25
C LEU A 11 42.39 6.83 -32.57
N ALA A 12 42.46 8.04 -33.13
CA ALA A 12 41.70 9.19 -32.62
C ALA A 12 40.18 9.05 -32.87
N ALA A 13 39.77 8.44 -33.99
CA ALA A 13 38.37 8.15 -34.26
C ALA A 13 37.78 7.07 -33.33
N VAL A 14 38.57 6.06 -32.96
CA VAL A 14 38.15 5.00 -32.03
C VAL A 14 38.04 5.51 -30.59
N LEU A 15 38.90 6.45 -30.17
CA LEU A 15 38.78 7.10 -28.85
C LEU A 15 37.59 8.05 -28.75
N ALA A 16 37.19 8.71 -29.85
CA ALA A 16 36.04 9.62 -29.86
C ALA A 16 34.68 8.89 -29.73
N LEU A 17 34.62 7.61 -30.12
CA LEU A 17 33.43 6.76 -29.96
C LEU A 17 33.30 6.14 -28.55
N GLY A 18 34.38 6.12 -27.74
CA GLY A 18 34.36 5.58 -26.38
C GLY A 18 33.87 6.55 -25.30
N LEU A 19 33.80 7.84 -25.59
CA LEU A 19 33.50 8.90 -24.60
C LEU A 19 32.04 9.35 -24.59
N ALA A 20 31.18 8.82 -25.48
CA ALA A 20 29.74 9.10 -25.48
C ALA A 20 28.92 8.08 -24.67
N ALA A 21 29.55 7.05 -24.09
CA ALA A 21 28.86 5.95 -23.40
C ALA A 21 28.72 6.13 -21.88
N CYS A 22 29.16 7.27 -21.33
CA CYS A 22 29.05 7.58 -19.90
C CYS A 22 28.27 8.87 -19.70
N GLY A 23 26.94 8.79 -19.52
CA GLY A 23 26.16 9.95 -19.12
C GLY A 23 24.69 9.97 -19.53
N SER A 24 23.94 8.93 -19.17
CA SER A 24 22.53 9.03 -18.79
C SER A 24 21.99 7.62 -18.61
N SER A 25 21.49 7.33 -17.42
CA SER A 25 20.66 6.16 -17.14
C SER A 25 19.33 6.35 -17.87
N GLN A 26 19.34 6.18 -19.19
CA GLN A 26 18.16 6.29 -20.03
C GLN A 26 17.44 4.95 -19.92
N ALA A 27 16.34 4.95 -19.15
CA ALA A 27 15.38 3.84 -19.12
C ALA A 27 15.13 3.36 -20.55
N SER A 28 15.23 2.04 -20.77
CA SER A 28 15.17 1.44 -22.08
C SER A 28 13.74 1.51 -22.60
N LYS A 29 13.43 2.62 -23.28
CA LYS A 29 12.17 2.82 -23.99
C LYS A 29 11.86 1.61 -24.90
N ASP A 30 10.61 1.15 -24.89
CA ASP A 30 10.11 0.11 -25.81
C ASP A 30 10.29 0.55 -27.28
N LYS A 31 10.04 -0.34 -28.25
CA LYS A 31 10.07 -0.02 -29.70
C LYS A 31 9.23 1.21 -30.07
N ASP A 32 8.22 1.52 -29.25
CA ASP A 32 7.30 2.65 -29.40
C ASP A 32 7.68 3.88 -28.54
N GLY A 33 8.79 3.85 -27.81
CA GLY A 33 9.25 4.98 -27.00
C GLY A 33 8.63 5.08 -25.59
N LEU A 34 7.72 4.15 -25.23
CA LEU A 34 6.93 4.18 -23.99
C LEU A 34 7.74 3.71 -22.77
N ILE A 35 7.40 4.28 -21.60
CA ILE A 35 7.92 3.87 -20.29
C ILE A 35 7.09 2.69 -19.79
N LYS A 36 7.73 1.58 -19.45
CA LYS A 36 7.05 0.38 -18.95
C LYS A 36 6.88 0.44 -17.44
N VAL A 37 5.65 0.30 -16.96
CA VAL A 37 5.33 0.38 -15.53
C VAL A 37 4.57 -0.87 -15.10
N GLY A 38 5.13 -1.60 -14.14
CA GLY A 38 4.43 -2.65 -13.41
C GLY A 38 3.76 -2.07 -12.16
N ILE A 39 2.47 -2.33 -11.95
CA ILE A 39 1.73 -1.91 -10.76
C ILE A 39 1.19 -3.15 -10.05
N VAL A 40 1.64 -3.37 -8.81
CA VAL A 40 1.11 -4.40 -7.93
C VAL A 40 0.33 -3.72 -6.81
N ASN A 41 -0.95 -4.06 -6.68
CA ASN A 41 -1.87 -3.34 -5.82
C ASN A 41 -2.98 -4.26 -5.27
N ASN A 42 -3.78 -3.73 -4.35
CA ASN A 42 -5.02 -4.36 -3.90
C ASN A 42 -6.17 -4.03 -4.88
N PRO A 43 -7.19 -4.89 -5.01
CA PRO A 43 -8.26 -4.71 -6.00
C PRO A 43 -9.17 -3.52 -5.66
N PRO A 44 -9.76 -2.83 -6.66
CA PRO A 44 -10.73 -1.75 -6.44
C PRO A 44 -11.88 -2.10 -5.49
N SER A 45 -12.28 -3.38 -5.45
CA SER A 45 -13.34 -3.88 -4.57
C SER A 45 -12.95 -3.92 -3.09
N GLU A 46 -11.67 -3.71 -2.73
CA GLU A 46 -11.21 -3.65 -1.34
C GLU A 46 -11.87 -2.51 -0.57
N SER A 47 -11.97 -1.33 -1.18
CA SER A 47 -12.51 -0.13 -0.52
C SER A 47 -12.79 0.98 -1.52
N GLY A 48 -13.63 1.95 -1.12
CA GLY A 48 -13.86 3.16 -1.91
C GLY A 48 -12.59 3.98 -2.16
N TYR A 49 -11.65 4.00 -1.21
CA TYR A 49 -10.33 4.59 -1.40
C TYR A 49 -9.55 3.86 -2.50
N ARG A 50 -9.53 2.52 -2.49
CA ARG A 50 -8.80 1.76 -3.51
C ARG A 50 -9.41 1.95 -4.90
N ALA A 51 -10.73 2.00 -5.00
CA ALA A 51 -11.42 2.29 -6.26
C ALA A 51 -10.99 3.66 -6.83
N ALA A 52 -10.94 4.71 -6.02
CA ALA A 52 -10.46 6.03 -6.44
C ALA A 52 -8.96 6.00 -6.81
N ASN A 53 -8.13 5.35 -6.00
CA ASN A 53 -6.70 5.20 -6.24
C ASN A 53 -6.41 4.51 -7.59
N VAL A 54 -7.11 3.41 -7.90
CA VAL A 54 -6.93 2.69 -9.17
C VAL A 54 -7.40 3.55 -10.35
N ALA A 55 -8.53 4.25 -10.23
CA ALA A 55 -9.01 5.14 -11.29
C ALA A 55 -8.01 6.29 -11.60
N ASP A 56 -7.36 6.85 -10.58
CA ASP A 56 -6.31 7.85 -10.78
C ASP A 56 -5.06 7.27 -11.44
N PHE A 57 -4.66 6.05 -11.06
CA PHE A 57 -3.55 5.34 -11.70
C PHE A 57 -3.84 5.06 -13.18
N GLU A 58 -5.03 4.58 -13.54
CA GLU A 58 -5.44 4.32 -14.93
C GLU A 58 -5.46 5.60 -15.78
N LYS A 59 -5.84 6.73 -15.17
CA LYS A 59 -5.81 8.04 -15.84
C LYS A 59 -4.38 8.53 -16.10
N VAL A 60 -3.47 8.33 -15.13
CA VAL A 60 -2.08 8.80 -15.22
C VAL A 60 -1.24 7.88 -16.12
N PHE A 61 -1.26 6.58 -15.85
CA PHE A 61 -0.47 5.59 -16.55
C PHE A 61 -1.27 5.03 -17.73
N SER A 62 -1.20 5.75 -18.85
CA SER A 62 -1.82 5.37 -20.12
C SER A 62 -0.84 5.58 -21.27
N GLU A 63 -1.09 4.91 -22.40
CA GLU A 63 -0.28 5.10 -23.62
C GLU A 63 -0.30 6.55 -24.10
N ALA A 64 -1.45 7.23 -23.97
CA ALA A 64 -1.59 8.65 -24.30
C ALA A 64 -0.66 9.56 -23.47
N ASN A 65 -0.31 9.13 -22.25
CA ASN A 65 0.63 9.82 -21.37
C ASN A 65 2.06 9.26 -21.46
N GLY A 66 2.33 8.36 -22.40
CA GLY A 66 3.67 7.81 -22.65
C GLY A 66 4.02 6.55 -21.85
N TYR A 67 3.03 5.85 -21.29
CA TYR A 67 3.23 4.67 -20.46
C TYR A 67 2.65 3.40 -21.09
N LYS A 68 3.38 2.29 -20.96
CA LYS A 68 2.90 0.94 -21.19
C LYS A 68 2.79 0.23 -19.86
N VAL A 69 1.58 -0.17 -19.49
CA VAL A 69 1.27 -0.55 -18.10
C VAL A 69 0.88 -2.01 -18.00
N SER A 70 1.43 -2.69 -17.00
CA SER A 70 0.99 -4.00 -16.54
C SER A 70 0.50 -3.90 -15.10
N THR A 71 -0.76 -4.24 -14.85
CA THR A 71 -1.36 -4.17 -13.50
C THR A 71 -1.65 -5.56 -12.97
N PHE A 72 -1.41 -5.79 -11.68
CA PHE A 72 -1.87 -6.98 -10.98
C PHE A 72 -2.54 -6.58 -9.66
N TYR A 73 -3.75 -7.11 -9.44
CA TYR A 73 -4.56 -6.84 -8.26
C TYR A 73 -4.81 -8.11 -7.47
N SER A 74 -4.41 -8.13 -6.20
CA SER A 74 -4.74 -9.23 -5.28
C SER A 74 -4.74 -8.75 -3.83
N LEU A 75 -5.54 -9.41 -2.99
CA LEU A 75 -5.48 -9.26 -1.53
C LEU A 75 -4.46 -10.22 -0.88
N LYS A 76 -3.86 -11.14 -1.66
CA LYS A 76 -2.91 -12.12 -1.15
C LYS A 76 -1.48 -11.76 -1.49
N ASN A 77 -0.62 -11.79 -0.47
CA ASN A 77 0.78 -11.37 -0.59
C ASN A 77 1.60 -12.28 -1.52
N ASP A 78 1.37 -13.58 -1.49
CA ASP A 78 2.06 -14.56 -2.35
C ASP A 78 1.74 -14.34 -3.84
N GLU A 79 0.48 -14.07 -4.16
CA GLU A 79 0.07 -13.72 -5.52
C GLU A 79 0.73 -12.41 -5.99
N GLN A 80 0.79 -11.39 -5.11
CA GLN A 80 1.46 -10.13 -5.40
C GLN A 80 2.98 -10.28 -5.60
N LEU A 81 3.66 -11.10 -4.79
CA LEU A 81 5.09 -11.40 -4.92
C LEU A 81 5.39 -12.06 -6.27
N ASN A 82 4.56 -13.01 -6.70
CA ASN A 82 4.70 -13.68 -7.98
C ASN A 82 4.52 -12.70 -9.16
N ALA A 83 3.52 -11.82 -9.09
CA ALA A 83 3.29 -10.81 -10.12
C ALA A 83 4.44 -9.79 -10.20
N ALA A 84 4.95 -9.32 -9.05
CA ALA A 84 6.12 -8.45 -9.00
C ALA A 84 7.34 -9.11 -9.66
N GLN A 85 7.60 -10.39 -9.36
CA GLN A 85 8.68 -11.14 -9.96
C GLN A 85 8.50 -11.30 -11.48
N GLN A 86 7.27 -11.50 -11.95
CA GLN A 86 6.96 -11.56 -13.38
C GLN A 86 7.22 -10.20 -14.06
N PHE A 87 6.79 -9.09 -13.48
CA PHE A 87 7.06 -7.75 -14.04
C PHE A 87 8.56 -7.45 -14.10
N ILE A 88 9.34 -7.93 -13.13
CA ILE A 88 10.80 -7.86 -13.17
C ILE A 88 11.35 -8.66 -14.37
N THR A 89 10.87 -9.89 -14.58
CA THR A 89 11.26 -10.72 -15.72
C THR A 89 10.86 -10.10 -17.07
N ASP A 90 9.71 -9.44 -17.12
CA ASP A 90 9.21 -8.74 -18.32
C ASP A 90 9.97 -7.45 -18.63
N GLY A 91 10.86 -7.01 -17.73
CA GLY A 91 11.71 -5.85 -17.90
C GLY A 91 10.94 -4.54 -17.92
N VAL A 92 10.04 -4.34 -16.95
CA VAL A 92 9.46 -3.01 -16.69
C VAL A 92 10.55 -2.02 -16.26
N ASP A 93 10.41 -0.73 -16.59
CA ASP A 93 11.36 0.29 -16.14
C ASP A 93 11.14 0.64 -14.66
N TYR A 94 9.87 0.63 -14.24
CA TYR A 94 9.42 0.98 -12.90
C TYR A 94 8.46 -0.06 -12.35
N LEU A 95 8.57 -0.33 -11.05
CA LEU A 95 7.65 -1.18 -10.30
C LEU A 95 7.03 -0.38 -9.16
N LEU A 96 5.71 -0.22 -9.17
CA LEU A 96 4.94 0.50 -8.16
C LEU A 96 4.18 -0.52 -7.32
N ILE A 97 4.31 -0.45 -6.00
CA ILE A 97 3.76 -1.49 -5.11
C ILE A 97 2.99 -0.87 -3.94
N SER A 98 1.75 -1.34 -3.75
CA SER A 98 1.02 -1.27 -2.50
C SER A 98 0.78 -2.69 -2.01
N ALA A 99 1.50 -3.08 -0.95
CA ALA A 99 1.58 -4.47 -0.53
C ALA A 99 0.34 -4.94 0.25
N ALA A 100 -0.04 -6.21 0.03
CA ALA A 100 -1.04 -6.88 0.84
C ALA A 100 -0.54 -7.10 2.28
N ALA A 101 0.75 -7.39 2.47
CA ALA A 101 1.38 -7.52 3.79
C ALA A 101 2.77 -6.86 3.83
N THR A 102 3.24 -6.49 5.03
CA THR A 102 4.54 -5.80 5.21
C THR A 102 5.75 -6.68 4.93
N ASP A 103 5.62 -8.00 5.11
CA ASP A 103 6.74 -8.94 5.13
C ASP A 103 6.84 -9.77 3.84
N GLY A 104 8.02 -10.36 3.61
CA GLY A 104 8.27 -11.28 2.49
C GLY A 104 8.79 -10.63 1.20
N TRP A 105 8.96 -9.31 1.18
CA TRP A 105 9.32 -8.55 -0.01
C TRP A 105 10.82 -8.46 -0.31
N THR A 106 11.71 -8.74 0.66
CA THR A 106 13.17 -8.54 0.51
C THR A 106 13.73 -9.18 -0.77
N ASN A 107 13.45 -10.46 -1.02
CA ASN A 107 14.01 -11.18 -2.16
C ASN A 107 13.55 -10.62 -3.51
N VAL A 108 12.27 -10.24 -3.64
CA VAL A 108 11.75 -9.70 -4.91
C VAL A 108 12.27 -8.30 -5.17
N LEU A 109 12.44 -7.48 -4.14
CA LEU A 109 13.03 -6.14 -4.27
C LEU A 109 14.53 -6.20 -4.58
N GLU A 110 15.26 -7.14 -3.99
CA GLU A 110 16.65 -7.40 -4.39
C GLU A 110 16.76 -7.83 -5.86
N SER A 111 15.83 -8.65 -6.36
CA SER A 111 15.75 -9.02 -7.78
C SER A 111 15.52 -7.79 -8.67
N ALA A 112 14.59 -6.91 -8.29
CA ALA A 112 14.34 -5.65 -9.01
C ALA A 112 15.61 -4.79 -9.07
N LYS A 113 16.28 -4.60 -7.93
CA LYS A 113 17.54 -3.84 -7.83
C LYS A 113 18.65 -4.43 -8.69
N LYS A 114 18.81 -5.76 -8.71
CA LYS A 114 19.79 -6.46 -9.58
C LYS A 114 19.46 -6.29 -11.06
N ALA A 115 18.17 -6.24 -11.42
CA ALA A 115 17.71 -5.98 -12.78
C ALA A 115 17.78 -4.49 -13.18
N GLY A 116 18.14 -3.58 -12.27
CA GLY A 116 18.17 -2.14 -12.51
C GLY A 116 16.79 -1.47 -12.51
N ILE A 117 15.75 -2.18 -12.06
CA ILE A 117 14.36 -1.72 -12.01
C ILE A 117 14.16 -0.87 -10.77
N LYS A 118 13.50 0.27 -10.95
CA LYS A 118 13.26 1.26 -9.90
C LYS A 118 11.93 0.97 -9.21
N VAL A 119 11.98 0.74 -7.90
CA VAL A 119 10.79 0.40 -7.11
C VAL A 119 10.30 1.64 -6.35
N PHE A 120 8.99 1.87 -6.40
CA PHE A 120 8.30 2.90 -5.64
C PHE A 120 7.18 2.27 -4.82
N LEU A 121 7.13 2.59 -3.53
CA LEU A 121 6.04 2.16 -2.66
C LEU A 121 4.95 3.23 -2.63
N PHE A 122 3.70 2.81 -2.51
CA PHE A 122 2.59 3.72 -2.29
C PHE A 122 1.54 3.12 -1.37
N ASP A 123 0.83 3.99 -0.66
CA ASP A 123 -0.21 3.66 0.34
C ASP A 123 0.31 2.89 1.58
N ARG A 124 1.18 1.89 1.41
CA ARG A 124 1.61 0.97 2.47
C ARG A 124 3.12 0.80 2.49
N MET A 125 3.69 0.84 3.69
CA MET A 125 5.10 0.52 3.92
C MET A 125 5.34 -1.00 3.97
N MET A 126 6.60 -1.41 3.85
CA MET A 126 7.08 -2.79 4.01
C MET A 126 8.22 -2.85 5.01
N ASN A 127 8.41 -4.01 5.65
CA ASN A 127 9.53 -4.28 6.55
C ASN A 127 10.76 -4.74 5.75
N VAL A 128 11.37 -3.81 5.03
CA VAL A 128 12.54 -4.04 4.16
C VAL A 128 13.57 -2.94 4.35
N ASP A 129 14.81 -3.20 3.93
CA ASP A 129 15.86 -2.17 3.90
C ASP A 129 15.47 -1.05 2.94
N GLU A 130 15.57 0.21 3.38
CA GLU A 130 15.16 1.37 2.59
C GLU A 130 15.96 1.53 1.28
N SER A 131 17.16 0.94 1.18
CA SER A 131 17.95 0.94 -0.06
C SER A 131 17.36 0.06 -1.17
N LEU A 132 16.27 -0.66 -0.91
CA LEU A 132 15.59 -1.53 -1.86
C LEU A 132 14.47 -0.84 -2.65
N PHE A 133 14.12 0.40 -2.31
CA PHE A 133 13.17 1.22 -3.07
C PHE A 133 13.67 2.67 -3.17
N GLU A 134 13.13 3.42 -4.12
CA GLU A 134 13.59 4.78 -4.42
C GLU A 134 12.83 5.83 -3.60
N ALA A 135 11.52 5.63 -3.42
CA ALA A 135 10.69 6.45 -2.56
C ALA A 135 9.40 5.70 -2.16
N ALA A 136 8.77 6.17 -1.09
CA ALA A 136 7.48 5.71 -0.61
C ALA A 136 6.52 6.90 -0.46
N VAL A 137 5.38 6.85 -1.16
CA VAL A 137 4.29 7.84 -1.02
C VAL A 137 3.19 7.23 -0.16
N ILE A 138 3.33 7.39 1.16
CA ILE A 138 2.53 6.67 2.16
C ILE A 138 2.01 7.62 3.24
N SER A 139 1.00 7.14 3.99
CA SER A 139 0.59 7.78 5.24
C SER A 139 1.34 7.17 6.42
N ASN A 140 1.52 7.94 7.49
CA ASN A 140 1.97 7.39 8.77
C ASN A 140 0.78 6.76 9.51
N MET A 141 0.63 5.44 9.38
CA MET A 141 -0.51 4.69 9.90
C MET A 141 -0.58 4.70 11.43
N GLU A 142 0.56 4.64 12.12
CA GLU A 142 0.61 4.77 13.59
C GLU A 142 0.19 6.17 14.06
N ALA A 143 0.60 7.22 13.34
CA ALA A 143 0.15 8.58 13.64
C ALA A 143 -1.37 8.74 13.43
N GLN A 144 -1.96 8.09 12.42
CA GLN A 144 -3.41 8.05 12.24
C GLN A 144 -4.11 7.35 13.42
N GLY A 145 -3.61 6.18 13.85
CA GLY A 145 -4.14 5.49 15.02
C GLY A 145 -4.05 6.34 16.29
N LYS A 146 -2.91 7.01 16.52
CA LYS A 146 -2.72 7.93 17.66
C LYS A 146 -3.71 9.09 17.60
N MET A 147 -3.94 9.65 16.41
CA MET A 147 -4.91 10.74 16.22
C MET A 147 -6.33 10.28 16.54
N ALA A 148 -6.74 9.09 16.07
CA ALA A 148 -8.07 8.55 16.33
C ALA A 148 -8.28 8.22 17.83
N VAL A 149 -7.29 7.57 18.46
CA VAL A 149 -7.31 7.28 19.90
C VAL A 149 -7.34 8.56 20.73
N GLN A 150 -6.52 9.56 20.38
CA GLN A 150 -6.52 10.84 21.09
C GLN A 150 -7.88 11.55 20.96
N TRP A 151 -8.45 11.59 19.76
CA TRP A 151 -9.78 12.15 19.54
C TRP A 151 -10.85 11.46 20.41
N LEU A 152 -10.76 10.14 20.58
CA LEU A 152 -11.65 9.37 21.44
C LEU A 152 -11.46 9.73 22.91
N LEU A 153 -10.22 9.80 23.39
CA LEU A 153 -9.90 10.20 24.77
C LEU A 153 -10.38 11.62 25.10
N ASP A 154 -10.31 12.53 24.12
CA ASP A 154 -10.77 13.92 24.26
C ASP A 154 -12.30 14.03 24.41
N GLN A 155 -13.06 12.97 24.08
CA GLN A 155 -14.50 12.90 24.35
C GLN A 155 -14.80 12.78 25.85
N LYS A 156 -13.82 12.37 26.68
CA LYS A 156 -13.95 12.24 28.14
C LYS A 156 -15.16 11.40 28.54
N LEU A 157 -15.37 10.29 27.84
CA LEU A 157 -16.44 9.34 28.17
C LEU A 157 -16.21 8.76 29.58
N PRO A 158 -17.28 8.42 30.31
CA PRO A 158 -17.15 7.83 31.65
C PRO A 158 -16.46 6.46 31.62
N GLU A 159 -16.56 5.75 30.51
CA GLU A 159 -15.88 4.48 30.23
C GLU A 159 -15.69 4.33 28.72
N TYR A 160 -14.77 3.44 28.31
CA TYR A 160 -14.53 3.10 26.91
C TYR A 160 -14.62 1.58 26.73
N ASN A 161 -15.80 1.10 26.33
CA ASN A 161 -16.05 -0.29 25.99
C ASN A 161 -16.06 -0.41 24.45
N VAL A 162 -14.96 -0.93 23.90
CA VAL A 162 -14.60 -0.78 22.49
C VAL A 162 -14.82 -2.08 21.72
N VAL A 163 -15.59 -1.98 20.62
CA VAL A 163 -15.62 -2.96 19.53
C VAL A 163 -14.56 -2.55 18.51
N HIS A 164 -13.48 -3.32 18.41
CA HIS A 164 -12.37 -3.05 17.49
C HIS A 164 -12.53 -3.89 16.21
N ILE A 165 -12.78 -3.23 15.09
CA ILE A 165 -12.94 -3.83 13.76
C ILE A 165 -11.68 -3.56 12.94
N GLN A 166 -10.84 -4.59 12.81
CA GLN A 166 -9.55 -4.53 12.15
C GLN A 166 -9.66 -4.76 10.64
N GLY A 167 -8.73 -4.18 9.90
CA GLY A 167 -8.54 -4.41 8.49
C GLY A 167 -7.87 -5.74 8.15
N ALA A 168 -7.32 -5.84 6.94
CA ALA A 168 -6.56 -7.02 6.51
C ALA A 168 -5.31 -7.21 7.39
N MET A 169 -5.25 -8.34 8.07
CA MET A 169 -4.16 -8.67 8.98
C MET A 169 -2.81 -8.68 8.26
N GLY A 170 -1.80 -8.07 8.90
CA GLY A 170 -0.44 -8.01 8.36
C GLY A 170 -0.20 -6.88 7.35
N SER A 171 -1.23 -6.09 7.04
CA SER A 171 -1.05 -4.86 6.27
C SER A 171 -0.52 -3.72 7.15
N ASP A 172 0.28 -2.82 6.56
CA ASP A 172 0.82 -1.63 7.23
C ASP A 172 -0.26 -0.76 7.89
N ALA A 173 -1.38 -0.57 7.19
CA ALA A 173 -2.53 0.18 7.68
C ALA A 173 -3.17 -0.45 8.93
N GLN A 174 -3.39 -1.77 8.94
CA GLN A 174 -3.93 -2.48 10.09
C GLN A 174 -2.97 -2.41 11.28
N ILE A 175 -1.69 -2.74 11.07
CA ILE A 175 -0.69 -2.73 12.14
C ILE A 175 -0.58 -1.35 12.79
N GLY A 176 -0.47 -0.30 11.97
CA GLY A 176 -0.33 1.07 12.46
C GLY A 176 -1.57 1.59 13.18
N ARG A 177 -2.78 1.31 12.67
CA ARG A 177 -4.03 1.82 13.29
C ARG A 177 -4.46 1.03 14.51
N THR A 178 -4.11 -0.27 14.59
CA THR A 178 -4.36 -1.15 15.73
C THR A 178 -3.48 -0.76 16.92
N LYS A 179 -2.18 -0.55 16.70
CA LYS A 179 -1.18 -0.45 17.78
C LYS A 179 -1.53 0.59 18.86
N PRO A 180 -1.89 1.85 18.54
CA PRO A 180 -2.21 2.84 19.57
C PRO A 180 -3.45 2.50 20.40
N LEU A 181 -4.41 1.75 19.82
CA LEU A 181 -5.61 1.30 20.52
C LEU A 181 -5.29 0.12 21.45
N ASP A 182 -4.49 -0.84 20.97
CA ASP A 182 -4.01 -1.97 21.78
C ASP A 182 -3.21 -1.49 23.01
N GLU A 183 -2.43 -0.41 22.87
CA GLU A 183 -1.75 0.24 23.99
C GLU A 183 -2.75 0.76 25.06
N GLN A 184 -3.94 1.24 24.67
CA GLN A 184 -4.97 1.65 25.63
C GLN A 184 -5.60 0.47 26.34
N PHE A 185 -5.77 -0.67 25.66
CA PHE A 185 -6.25 -1.91 26.26
C PHE A 185 -5.23 -2.45 27.27
N ALA A 186 -3.95 -2.49 26.90
CA ALA A 186 -2.88 -2.95 27.78
C ALA A 186 -2.73 -2.08 29.03
N ASN A 187 -2.91 -0.76 28.90
CA ASN A 187 -2.85 0.18 30.02
C ASN A 187 -4.13 0.20 30.88
N GLY A 188 -5.18 -0.54 30.49
CA GLY A 188 -6.47 -0.56 31.18
C GLY A 188 -7.27 0.74 31.07
N THR A 189 -6.89 1.64 30.15
CA THR A 189 -7.61 2.90 29.89
C THR A 189 -8.90 2.65 29.11
N MET A 190 -8.88 1.66 28.21
CA MET A 190 -10.05 1.21 27.47
C MET A 190 -10.24 -0.30 27.69
N LYS A 191 -11.49 -0.76 27.64
CA LYS A 191 -11.85 -2.18 27.65
C LYS A 191 -12.10 -2.66 26.22
N CYS A 192 -11.38 -3.69 25.79
CA CYS A 192 -11.71 -4.41 24.56
C CYS A 192 -12.92 -5.32 24.80
N VAL A 193 -14.03 -5.04 24.12
CA VAL A 193 -15.24 -5.89 24.11
C VAL A 193 -15.04 -7.03 23.12
N VAL A 194 -14.59 -6.67 21.92
CA VAL A 194 -14.21 -7.62 20.88
C VAL A 194 -13.14 -6.99 20.00
N GLN A 195 -12.27 -7.82 19.45
CA GLN A 195 -11.32 -7.45 18.44
C GLN A 195 -11.34 -8.51 17.34
N GLN A 196 -11.84 -8.13 16.17
CA GLN A 196 -12.00 -9.02 15.02
C GLN A 196 -11.66 -8.29 13.73
N THR A 197 -11.09 -9.03 12.78
CA THR A 197 -10.84 -8.50 11.44
C THR A 197 -12.09 -8.63 10.58
N ALA A 198 -12.42 -7.57 9.85
CA ALA A 198 -13.34 -7.60 8.73
C ALA A 198 -12.61 -7.51 7.38
N THR A 199 -11.27 -7.51 7.36
CA THR A 199 -10.47 -7.51 6.11
C THR A 199 -10.90 -6.40 5.13
N TRP A 200 -11.20 -5.22 5.67
CA TRP A 200 -11.70 -4.05 4.94
C TRP A 200 -13.14 -4.14 4.40
N ASP A 201 -13.84 -5.25 4.64
CA ASP A 201 -15.17 -5.56 4.11
C ASP A 201 -16.30 -4.99 4.99
N GLU A 202 -17.22 -4.27 4.34
CA GLU A 202 -18.35 -3.61 4.99
C GLU A 202 -19.37 -4.61 5.56
N ALA A 203 -19.69 -5.67 4.80
CA ALA A 203 -20.67 -6.67 5.24
C ALA A 203 -20.17 -7.48 6.45
N THR A 204 -18.88 -7.85 6.45
CA THR A 204 -18.24 -8.54 7.57
C THR A 204 -18.19 -7.64 8.81
N ALA A 205 -17.88 -6.36 8.66
CA ALA A 205 -17.92 -5.40 9.77
C ALA A 205 -19.32 -5.28 10.38
N LYS A 206 -20.35 -5.22 9.53
CA LYS A 206 -21.75 -5.24 9.97
C LYS A 206 -22.05 -6.50 10.82
N GLN A 207 -21.68 -7.67 10.32
CA GLN A 207 -21.87 -8.95 11.03
C GLN A 207 -21.17 -9.00 12.39
N ILE A 208 -19.96 -8.45 12.50
CA ILE A 208 -19.23 -8.36 13.77
C ILE A 208 -20.03 -7.52 14.77
N VAL A 209 -20.53 -6.35 14.37
CA VAL A 209 -21.29 -5.47 15.28
C VAL A 209 -22.64 -6.09 15.66
N GLU A 210 -23.35 -6.70 14.71
CA GLU A 210 -24.58 -7.46 15.00
C GLU A 210 -24.33 -8.58 16.01
N SER A 211 -23.20 -9.28 15.90
CA SER A 211 -22.83 -10.34 16.86
C SER A 211 -22.62 -9.79 18.27
N VAL A 212 -21.97 -8.62 18.41
CA VAL A 212 -21.79 -7.96 19.72
C VAL A 212 -23.13 -7.47 20.28
N ILE A 213 -24.00 -6.90 19.46
CA ILE A 213 -25.33 -6.47 19.89
C ILE A 213 -26.13 -7.67 20.41
N ASN A 214 -26.12 -8.78 19.66
CA ASN A 214 -26.86 -9.99 20.00
C ASN A 214 -26.32 -10.72 21.23
N SER A 215 -25.03 -10.56 21.56
CA SER A 215 -24.45 -11.16 22.78
C SER A 215 -24.90 -10.45 24.06
N GLY A 216 -25.41 -9.21 23.95
CA GLY A 216 -25.76 -8.37 25.09
C GLY A 216 -24.57 -7.75 25.81
N GLU A 217 -23.36 -7.91 25.27
CA GLU A 217 -22.17 -7.21 25.76
C GLU A 217 -22.36 -5.70 25.61
N LYS A 218 -22.00 -4.95 26.67
CA LYS A 218 -22.10 -3.50 26.65
C LYS A 218 -20.92 -2.90 25.93
N PHE A 219 -21.19 -2.02 24.97
CA PHE A 219 -20.19 -1.20 24.28
C PHE A 219 -20.71 0.22 24.10
N ASN A 220 -19.80 1.17 23.96
CA ASN A 220 -20.13 2.57 23.67
C ASN A 220 -19.17 3.19 22.64
N VAL A 221 -18.25 2.38 22.09
CA VAL A 221 -17.32 2.78 21.04
C VAL A 221 -17.25 1.64 20.03
N VAL A 222 -17.36 1.99 18.75
CA VAL A 222 -16.92 1.13 17.64
C VAL A 222 -15.74 1.81 16.98
N TYR A 223 -14.59 1.15 16.98
CA TYR A 223 -13.39 1.61 16.30
C TYR A 223 -13.19 0.75 15.05
N ALA A 224 -13.41 1.33 13.87
CA ALA A 224 -13.22 0.67 12.59
C ALA A 224 -12.03 1.29 11.85
N GLU A 225 -11.11 0.45 11.39
CA GLU A 225 -9.86 0.92 10.78
C GLU A 225 -10.00 1.48 9.35
N ASN A 226 -11.20 1.48 8.77
CA ASN A 226 -11.52 2.19 7.52
C ASN A 226 -13.01 2.62 7.46
N ASP A 227 -13.32 3.45 6.47
CA ASP A 227 -14.66 4.03 6.30
C ASP A 227 -15.74 2.99 5.92
N GLY A 228 -15.38 1.97 5.13
CA GLY A 228 -16.33 0.91 4.73
C GLY A 228 -16.78 0.09 5.93
N MET A 229 -15.84 -0.34 6.76
CA MET A 229 -16.15 -1.05 8.01
C MET A 229 -16.92 -0.16 8.99
N ALA A 230 -16.62 1.14 9.04
CA ALA A 230 -17.40 2.10 9.83
C ALA A 230 -18.87 2.22 9.34
N LYS A 231 -19.11 2.22 8.02
CA LYS A 231 -20.46 2.18 7.45
C LYS A 231 -21.19 0.89 7.80
N GLY A 232 -20.50 -0.25 7.73
CA GLY A 232 -21.05 -1.54 8.14
C GLY A 232 -21.49 -1.54 9.61
N ALA A 233 -20.65 -0.96 10.49
CA ALA A 233 -20.99 -0.77 11.89
C ALA A 233 -22.22 0.14 12.08
N VAL A 234 -22.29 1.28 11.38
CA VAL A 234 -23.44 2.19 11.41
C VAL A 234 -24.72 1.47 10.98
N ALA A 235 -24.68 0.68 9.91
CA ALA A 235 -25.83 -0.07 9.43
C ALA A 235 -26.35 -1.08 10.47
N ALA A 236 -25.45 -1.78 11.18
CA ALA A 236 -25.84 -2.68 12.27
C ALA A 236 -26.52 -1.93 13.43
N LEU A 237 -26.02 -0.75 13.79
CA LEU A 237 -26.59 0.09 14.84
C LEU A 237 -27.96 0.63 14.45
N ASP A 238 -28.12 1.11 13.21
CA ASP A 238 -29.40 1.58 12.67
C ASP A 238 -30.47 0.48 12.68
N GLU A 239 -30.12 -0.73 12.24
CA GLU A 239 -31.04 -1.88 12.24
C GLU A 239 -31.44 -2.34 13.65
N ALA A 240 -30.53 -2.20 14.62
CA ALA A 240 -30.81 -2.47 16.02
C ALA A 240 -31.54 -1.31 16.75
N GLY A 241 -31.75 -0.17 16.09
CA GLY A 241 -32.31 1.04 16.71
C GLY A 241 -31.41 1.64 17.79
N ILE A 242 -30.10 1.39 17.72
CA ILE A 242 -29.09 1.95 18.63
C ILE A 242 -28.62 3.28 18.08
N THR A 243 -28.83 4.36 18.84
CA THR A 243 -28.36 5.69 18.46
C THR A 243 -26.84 5.75 18.43
N HIS A 244 -26.29 6.37 17.39
CA HIS A 244 -24.85 6.57 17.21
C HIS A 244 -24.57 8.00 16.72
N GLY A 245 -23.39 8.51 17.08
CA GLY A 245 -22.98 9.89 16.77
C GLY A 245 -23.93 10.96 17.33
N LYS A 246 -23.55 12.23 17.16
CA LYS A 246 -24.50 13.34 17.17
C LYS A 246 -24.42 13.97 15.78
N ASN A 247 -25.57 14.24 15.17
CA ASN A 247 -25.64 15.28 14.16
C ASN A 247 -25.40 16.64 14.83
#